data_AF-A0A7S0ZDA0-F1
#
_entry.id   AF-A0A7S0ZDA0-F1
#
_cell.length_a   1.000
_cell.length_b   1.000
_cell.length_c   1.000
_cell.angle_alpha   90.00
_cell.angle_beta   90.00
_cell.angle_gamma   90.00
#
_symmetry.space_group_name_H-M   'P 1'
#
loop_
_entity.id
_entity.type
_entity.pdbx_description
1 polymer ?
#
loop_
_entity_poly.entity_id
_entity_poly.type
_entity_poly.pdbx_seq_one_letter_code
_entity_poly.pdbx_strand_id
1 'polypeptide(L)'
;SVGDNAVVNLSSNNTHSTGNEFSSAPDGEEEALLTPIVCDTGLQCKKCDKVFSSSSNFRRHVKALHLMVMKYACEHCGKKFRARSNMVRHVEDVHMGLRQHQCKICELSYPRKFDLQRHLKTSHGVSNENGCLS
;
A
#
# COMPACT_ATOMS: atom_id res chain seq x y z
N SER A 1 -12.95 -25.78 21.93
CA SER A 1 -13.89 -25.18 20.97
C SER A 1 -13.10 -24.69 19.78
N VAL A 2 -13.31 -25.33 18.64
CA VAL A 2 -12.56 -25.12 17.40
C VAL A 2 -12.98 -23.76 16.84
N GLY A 3 -12.03 -22.83 16.74
CA GLY A 3 -12.26 -21.52 16.13
C GLY A 3 -12.07 -21.63 14.63
N ASP A 4 -13.19 -21.65 13.90
CA ASP A 4 -13.26 -21.64 12.45
C ASP A 4 -12.50 -20.44 11.89
N ASN A 5 -11.25 -20.64 11.45
CA ASN A 5 -10.55 -19.69 10.60
C ASN A 5 -11.13 -19.86 9.20
N ALA A 6 -12.24 -19.16 8.94
CA ALA A 6 -12.75 -18.95 7.60
C ALA A 6 -11.68 -18.24 6.78
N VAL A 7 -10.89 -19.03 6.06
CA VAL A 7 -10.05 -18.57 4.95
C VAL A 7 -11.00 -18.12 3.85
N VAL A 8 -11.44 -16.86 3.92
CA VAL A 8 -12.06 -16.22 2.76
C VAL A 8 -10.97 -16.03 1.72
N ASN A 9 -10.83 -17.06 0.88
CA ASN A 9 -10.01 -17.04 -0.30
C ASN A 9 -10.64 -16.06 -1.28
N LEU A 10 -10.30 -14.78 -1.16
CA LEU A 10 -10.51 -13.84 -2.24
C LEU A 10 -9.42 -14.10 -3.28
N SER A 11 -9.59 -15.22 -3.97
CA SER A 11 -9.03 -15.45 -5.29
C SER A 11 -9.25 -14.20 -6.12
N SER A 12 -8.14 -13.72 -6.69
CA SER A 12 -8.09 -12.82 -7.83
C SER A 12 -9.31 -13.00 -8.73
N ASN A 13 -10.27 -12.09 -8.63
CA ASN A 13 -11.26 -11.89 -9.68
C ASN A 13 -11.44 -10.41 -9.91
N ASN A 14 -11.08 -10.07 -11.14
CA ASN A 14 -11.19 -8.80 -11.79
C ASN A 14 -12.69 -8.49 -11.97
N THR A 15 -13.19 -7.44 -11.33
CA THR A 15 -14.38 -6.74 -11.81
C THR A 15 -14.05 -5.27 -11.92
N HIS A 16 -13.97 -4.84 -13.17
CA HIS A 16 -14.10 -3.46 -13.56
C HIS A 16 -15.52 -3.04 -13.15
N SER A 17 -15.66 -2.44 -11.97
CA SER A 17 -16.85 -1.69 -11.60
C SER A 17 -16.49 -0.22 -11.66
N THR A 18 -16.71 0.35 -12.85
CA THR A 18 -16.88 1.78 -13.05
C THR A 18 -17.99 2.25 -12.11
N GLY A 19 -17.65 3.03 -11.10
CA GLY A 19 -18.63 3.45 -10.11
C GLY A 19 -18.06 4.21 -8.92
N ASN A 20 -17.24 5.23 -9.17
CA ASN A 20 -17.50 6.52 -8.51
C ASN A 20 -16.82 7.64 -9.30
N GLU A 21 -17.65 8.48 -9.88
CA GLU A 21 -17.23 9.66 -10.62
C GLU A 21 -16.57 10.66 -9.67
N PHE A 22 -15.27 10.86 -9.86
CA PHE A 22 -14.66 12.18 -9.74
C PHE A 22 -13.59 12.29 -10.82
N SER A 23 -14.00 12.04 -12.06
CA SER A 23 -13.25 12.44 -13.25
C SER A 23 -13.57 13.90 -13.54
N SER A 24 -13.19 14.79 -12.62
CA SER A 24 -12.78 16.11 -13.08
C SER A 24 -11.56 15.83 -13.96
N ALA A 25 -11.65 16.18 -15.24
CA ALA A 25 -10.47 16.17 -16.11
C ALA A 25 -9.35 16.85 -15.32
N PRO A 26 -8.13 16.27 -15.26
CA PRO A 26 -7.03 16.93 -14.59
C PRO A 26 -6.91 18.33 -15.19
N ASP A 27 -7.11 19.37 -14.36
CA ASP A 27 -6.86 20.74 -14.76
C ASP A 27 -5.47 20.79 -15.41
N GLY A 28 -5.25 21.62 -16.44
CA GLY A 28 -4.02 21.58 -17.25
C GLY A 28 -2.71 21.66 -16.44
N GLU A 29 -2.78 22.11 -15.19
CA GLU A 29 -1.74 22.07 -14.17
C GLU A 29 -1.37 20.66 -13.66
N GLU A 30 -2.31 19.70 -13.52
CA GLU A 30 -1.99 18.32 -13.14
C GLU A 30 -1.18 17.60 -14.23
N GLU A 31 -1.59 17.73 -15.49
CA GLU A 31 -0.85 17.16 -16.62
C GLU A 31 0.51 17.82 -16.79
N ALA A 32 0.61 19.14 -16.55
CA ALA A 32 1.90 19.84 -16.60
C ALA A 32 2.92 19.28 -15.59
N LEU A 33 2.48 18.85 -14.41
CA LEU A 33 3.37 18.25 -13.40
C LEU A 33 3.76 16.81 -13.74
N LEU A 34 2.95 16.09 -14.51
CA LEU A 34 3.22 14.74 -14.99
C LEU A 34 4.14 14.70 -16.23
N THR A 35 4.62 15.86 -16.71
CA THR A 35 5.64 15.94 -17.75
C THR A 35 7.03 16.12 -17.13
N PRO A 36 7.94 15.13 -17.26
CA PRO A 36 9.30 15.27 -16.75
C PRO A 36 10.15 16.18 -17.65
N ILE A 37 11.26 16.67 -17.10
CA ILE A 37 12.38 17.15 -17.93
C ILE A 37 13.19 15.90 -18.32
N VAL A 38 13.36 15.68 -19.63
CA VAL A 38 14.20 14.58 -20.13
C VAL A 38 15.66 15.03 -20.11
N CYS A 39 16.50 14.24 -19.48
CA CYS A 39 17.95 14.45 -19.40
C CYS A 39 18.67 13.13 -19.66
N ASP A 40 19.98 13.19 -19.90
CA ASP A 40 20.80 12.03 -20.30
C ASP A 40 20.75 10.86 -19.29
N THR A 41 20.45 11.15 -18.03
CA THR A 41 20.42 10.17 -16.93
C THR A 41 19.00 9.75 -16.52
N GLY A 42 17.96 10.33 -17.13
CA GLY A 42 16.57 9.92 -16.90
C GLY A 42 15.54 11.05 -16.93
N LEU A 43 14.50 10.88 -16.13
CA LEU A 43 13.34 11.77 -16.06
C LEU A 43 13.40 12.60 -14.78
N GLN A 44 13.70 13.89 -14.91
CA GLN A 44 13.78 14.82 -13.78
C GLN A 44 12.42 15.46 -13.48
N CYS A 45 12.12 15.62 -12.18
CA CYS A 45 10.94 16.34 -11.74
C CYS A 45 11.09 17.86 -11.92
N LYS A 46 10.03 18.50 -12.42
CA LYS A 46 9.99 19.97 -12.55
C LYS A 46 9.84 20.71 -11.23
N LYS A 47 9.39 20.03 -10.17
CA LYS A 47 9.13 20.62 -8.85
C LYS A 47 10.23 20.31 -7.83
N CYS A 48 11.13 19.37 -8.11
CA CYS A 48 12.26 19.04 -7.26
C CYS A 48 13.39 18.38 -8.05
N ASP A 49 14.59 18.33 -7.50
CA ASP A 49 15.78 17.84 -8.24
C ASP A 49 15.89 16.31 -8.31
N LYS A 50 14.80 15.58 -8.08
CA LYS A 50 14.80 14.12 -8.17
C LYS A 50 14.74 13.67 -9.63
N VAL A 51 15.67 12.79 -9.99
CA VAL A 51 15.74 12.10 -11.27
C VAL A 51 15.33 10.65 -11.11
N PHE A 52 14.56 10.14 -12.06
CA PHE A 52 14.06 8.76 -12.06
C PHE A 52 14.42 8.07 -13.37
N SER A 53 14.93 6.84 -13.28
CA SER A 53 15.24 6.00 -14.43
C SER A 53 13.99 5.38 -15.09
N SER A 54 12.82 5.45 -14.45
CA SER A 54 11.58 4.91 -15.00
C SER A 54 10.41 5.89 -14.92
N SER A 55 9.63 5.92 -16.00
CA SER A 55 8.42 6.75 -16.10
C SER A 55 7.39 6.42 -15.01
N SER A 56 7.24 5.15 -14.66
CA SER A 56 6.32 4.70 -13.61
C SER A 56 6.73 5.24 -12.23
N ASN A 57 8.04 5.26 -11.93
CA ASN A 57 8.55 5.80 -10.67
C ASN A 57 8.42 7.32 -10.61
N PHE A 58 8.76 8.02 -11.71
CA PHE A 58 8.55 9.45 -11.84
C PHE A 58 7.07 9.84 -11.61
N ARG A 59 6.13 9.21 -12.33
CA ARG A 59 4.70 9.49 -12.17
C ARG A 59 4.20 9.19 -10.76
N ARG A 60 4.64 8.08 -10.16
CA ARG A 60 4.29 7.75 -8.77
C ARG A 60 4.79 8.82 -7.80
N HIS A 61 6.02 9.31 -7.99
CA HIS A 61 6.58 10.39 -7.18
C HIS A 61 5.75 11.67 -7.29
N VAL A 62 5.46 12.14 -8.51
CA VAL A 62 4.67 13.36 -8.74
C VAL A 62 3.28 13.23 -8.14
N LYS A 63 2.59 12.12 -8.41
CA LYS A 63 1.24 11.88 -7.86
C LYS A 63 1.25 11.82 -6.34
N ALA A 64 2.28 11.22 -5.75
CA ALA A 64 2.37 11.08 -4.30
C ALA A 64 2.69 12.41 -3.61
N LEU A 65 3.64 13.19 -4.12
CA LEU A 65 4.23 14.31 -3.38
C LEU A 65 3.79 15.69 -3.86
N HIS A 66 3.45 15.82 -5.14
CA HIS A 66 3.14 17.12 -5.74
C HIS A 66 1.66 17.31 -6.00
N LEU A 67 0.97 16.25 -6.45
CA LEU A 67 -0.47 16.29 -6.71
C LEU A 67 -1.31 15.76 -5.54
N MET A 68 -0.68 15.03 -4.61
CA MET A 68 -1.36 14.35 -3.50
C MET A 68 -2.54 13.46 -3.95
N VAL A 69 -2.52 12.94 -5.19
CA VAL A 69 -3.62 12.14 -5.73
C VAL A 69 -3.72 10.82 -4.96
N MET A 70 -4.80 10.67 -4.20
CA MET A 70 -5.15 9.45 -3.48
C MET A 70 -6.22 8.70 -4.28
N LYS A 71 -5.78 7.76 -5.11
CA LYS A 71 -6.64 7.08 -6.09
C LYS A 71 -7.55 6.00 -5.53
N TYR A 72 -7.19 5.43 -4.38
CA TYR A 72 -7.86 4.24 -3.85
C TYR A 72 -8.59 4.60 -2.57
N ALA A 73 -9.92 4.65 -2.61
CA ALA A 73 -10.74 4.85 -1.44
C ALA A 73 -11.12 3.51 -0.80
N CYS A 74 -11.13 3.46 0.52
CA CYS A 74 -11.76 2.37 1.26
C CYS A 74 -13.28 2.52 1.18
N GLU A 75 -13.98 1.48 0.75
CA GLU A 75 -15.45 1.52 0.64
C GLU A 75 -16.15 1.53 2.01
N HIS A 76 -15.51 0.98 3.04
CA HIS A 76 -16.08 0.93 4.39
C HIS A 76 -16.02 2.27 5.13
N CYS A 77 -15.01 3.12 4.89
CA CYS A 77 -14.80 4.36 5.65
C CYS A 77 -14.41 5.59 4.83
N GLY A 78 -14.34 5.47 3.50
CA GLY A 78 -13.97 6.57 2.59
C GLY A 78 -12.50 6.99 2.64
N LYS A 79 -11.68 6.42 3.53
CA LYS A 79 -10.26 6.78 3.66
C LYS A 79 -9.51 6.51 2.35
N LYS A 80 -8.74 7.50 1.88
CA LYS A 80 -8.03 7.42 0.59
C LYS A 80 -6.55 7.04 0.75
N PHE A 81 -6.03 6.29 -0.22
CA PHE A 81 -4.68 5.75 -0.26
C PHE A 81 -4.01 5.97 -1.61
N ARG A 82 -2.69 6.09 -1.60
CA ARG A 82 -1.86 6.26 -2.83
C ARG A 82 -1.71 4.97 -3.64
N ALA A 83 -1.82 3.81 -2.99
CA ALA A 83 -1.60 2.51 -3.61
C ALA A 83 -2.70 1.53 -3.21
N ARG A 84 -3.12 0.68 -4.15
CA ARG A 84 -4.16 -0.33 -3.93
C ARG A 84 -3.80 -1.27 -2.79
N SER A 85 -2.57 -1.76 -2.74
CA SER A 85 -2.08 -2.65 -1.68
C SER A 85 -2.19 -2.03 -0.28
N ASN A 86 -2.02 -0.72 -0.15
CA ASN A 86 -2.20 -0.04 1.12
C ASN A 86 -3.68 0.04 1.55
N MET A 87 -4.58 0.24 0.59
CA MET A 87 -6.02 0.26 0.84
C MET A 87 -6.52 -1.14 1.24
N VAL A 88 -6.14 -2.18 0.49
CA VAL A 88 -6.53 -3.57 0.77
C VAL A 88 -6.06 -3.98 2.16
N ARG A 89 -4.77 -3.76 2.47
CA ARG A 89 -4.24 -4.01 3.82
C ARG A 89 -5.01 -3.26 4.90
N HIS A 90 -5.38 -2.01 4.65
CA HIS A 90 -6.18 -1.26 5.62
C HIS A 90 -7.54 -1.93 5.89
N VAL A 91 -8.21 -2.44 4.85
CA VAL A 91 -9.46 -3.18 5.01
C VAL A 91 -9.25 -4.45 5.84
N GLU A 92 -8.21 -5.23 5.51
CA GLU A 92 -7.86 -6.46 6.24
C GLU A 92 -7.56 -6.17 7.72
N ASP A 93 -6.73 -5.17 7.99
CA ASP A 93 -6.25 -4.84 9.34
C ASP A 93 -7.34 -4.20 10.21
N VAL A 94 -8.14 -3.29 9.65
CA VAL A 94 -9.03 -2.40 10.41
C VAL A 94 -10.49 -2.85 10.36
N HIS A 95 -10.96 -3.33 9.22
CA HIS A 95 -12.36 -3.68 9.04
C HIS A 95 -12.61 -5.18 9.22
N MET A 96 -11.71 -6.03 8.73
CA MET A 96 -11.83 -7.48 8.88
C MET A 96 -11.15 -8.01 10.14
N GLY A 97 -10.21 -7.25 10.72
CA GLY A 97 -9.47 -7.67 11.90
C GLY A 97 -8.59 -8.89 11.67
N LEU A 98 -8.12 -9.11 10.43
CA LEU A 98 -7.27 -10.25 10.11
C LEU A 98 -5.93 -10.13 10.82
N ARG A 99 -5.59 -11.13 11.64
CA ARG A 99 -4.33 -11.20 12.40
C ARG A 99 -3.57 -12.46 12.05
N GLN A 100 -2.93 -12.45 10.89
CA GLN A 100 -2.31 -13.63 10.28
C GLN A 100 -0.97 -14.04 10.93
N HIS A 101 -0.39 -13.18 11.78
CA HIS A 101 0.97 -13.39 12.31
C HIS A 101 0.94 -13.64 13.81
N GLN A 102 0.95 -14.90 14.21
CA GLN A 102 0.93 -15.31 15.61
C GLN A 102 2.34 -15.43 16.20
N CYS A 103 2.53 -14.89 17.40
CA CYS A 103 3.71 -15.17 18.22
C CYS A 103 3.65 -16.61 18.75
N LYS A 104 4.67 -17.43 18.49
CA LYS A 104 4.72 -18.81 18.98
C LYS A 104 5.08 -18.95 20.46
N ILE A 105 5.49 -17.85 21.11
CA ILE A 105 5.87 -17.84 22.53
C ILE A 105 4.68 -17.48 23.43
N CYS A 106 3.87 -16.50 23.02
CA CYS A 106 2.75 -15.99 23.84
C CYS A 106 1.40 -15.99 23.12
N GLU A 107 1.33 -16.61 21.93
CA GLU A 107 0.12 -16.82 21.12
C GLU A 107 -0.62 -15.55 20.65
N LEU A 108 -0.08 -14.37 20.93
CA LEU A 108 -0.61 -13.09 20.46
C LEU A 108 -0.52 -12.97 18.94
N SER A 109 -1.63 -12.61 18.30
CA SER A 109 -1.71 -12.45 16.86
C SER A 109 -1.66 -10.99 16.42
N TYR A 110 -0.89 -10.74 15.37
CA TYR A 110 -0.62 -9.43 14.80
C TYR A 110 -1.11 -9.37 13.35
N PRO A 111 -1.63 -8.21 12.90
CA PRO A 111 -2.06 -8.01 11.52
C PRO A 111 -0.90 -8.02 10.53
N ARG A 112 0.30 -7.58 10.96
CA ARG A 112 1.47 -7.47 10.08
C ARG A 112 2.70 -8.16 10.66
N LYS A 113 3.50 -8.77 9.78
CA LYS A 113 4.77 -9.39 10.13
C LYS A 113 5.71 -8.43 10.88
N PHE A 114 5.75 -7.16 10.46
CA PHE A 114 6.56 -6.14 11.13
C PHE A 114 6.14 -5.93 12.60
N ASP A 115 4.83 -5.96 12.90
CA ASP A 115 4.36 -5.79 14.28
C ASP A 115 4.72 -7.00 15.15
N LEU A 116 4.61 -8.22 14.59
CA LEU A 116 5.10 -9.43 15.25
C LEU A 116 6.61 -9.36 15.50
N GLN A 117 7.42 -8.99 14.51
CA GLN A 117 8.87 -8.90 14.65
C GLN A 117 9.29 -7.86 15.70
N ARG A 118 8.60 -6.71 15.73
CA ARG A 118 8.79 -5.72 16.79
C ARG A 118 8.48 -6.33 18.16
N HIS A 119 7.35 -7.01 18.29
CA HIS A 119 6.96 -7.68 19.53
C HIS A 119 7.97 -8.74 19.96
N LEU A 120 8.41 -9.62 19.07
CA LEU A 120 9.43 -10.64 19.34
C LEU A 120 10.71 -10.01 19.89
N LYS A 121 11.15 -8.91 19.27
CA LYS A 121 12.33 -8.18 19.71
C LYS A 121 12.15 -7.53 21.08
N THR A 122 11.02 -6.85 21.32
CA THR A 122 10.82 -6.07 22.55
C THR A 122 10.34 -6.90 23.75
N SER A 123 9.57 -7.96 23.50
CA SER A 123 8.91 -8.75 24.55
C SER A 123 9.62 -10.07 24.83
N HIS A 124 10.34 -10.62 23.85
CA HIS A 124 11.01 -11.91 23.96
C HIS A 124 12.52 -11.83 23.68
N GLY A 125 13.06 -10.67 23.31
CA GLY A 125 14.47 -10.51 22.95
C GLY A 125 14.87 -11.26 21.67
N VAL A 126 13.90 -11.78 20.91
CA VAL A 126 14.15 -12.56 19.69
C VAL A 126 14.31 -11.60 18.52
N SER A 127 15.51 -11.57 17.95
CA SER A 127 15.80 -10.82 16.73
C SER A 127 15.86 -11.79 15.55
N ASN A 128 14.72 -11.95 14.86
CA ASN A 128 14.59 -12.58 13.55
C ASN A 128 14.81 -14.12 13.49
N GLU A 129 13.72 -14.88 13.36
CA GLU A 129 13.77 -16.15 12.62
C GLU A 129 13.53 -15.84 11.12
N ASN A 130 14.57 -16.11 10.34
CA ASN A 130 14.71 -16.13 8.88
C ASN A 130 13.38 -16.21 8.08
N GLY A 131 13.16 -15.45 7.01
CA GLY A 131 13.98 -15.55 5.79
C GLY A 131 13.68 -16.89 5.11
N CYS A 132 12.74 -16.89 4.16
CA CYS A 132 12.34 -18.03 3.31
C CYS A 132 11.52 -19.15 3.99
N LEU A 133 10.23 -19.26 3.63
CA LEU A 133 9.55 -20.54 3.55
C LEU A 133 9.44 -20.85 2.06
N SER A 134 10.45 -21.54 1.55
CA SER A 134 10.37 -22.38 0.35
C SER A 134 9.54 -23.61 0.65
#